data_AF-A0A8K0N2W7-F1
#
_entry.id   AF-A0A8K0N2W7-F1
#
_cell.length_a   1.000
_cell.length_b   1.000
_cell.length_c   1.000
_cell.angle_alpha   90.00
_cell.angle_beta   90.00
_cell.angle_gamma   90.00
#
_symmetry.space_group_name_H-M   'P 1'
#
loop_
_entity.id
_entity.type
_entity.pdbx_description
1 polymer ?
#
loop_
_entity_poly.entity_id
_entity_poly.type
_entity_poly.pdbx_seq_one_letter_code
_entity_poly.pdbx_strand_id
1 'polypeptide(L)'
;MVRFAAVSFRVGLEPRGGEGEGKRGKEREGRGGNEREREMAVGGLARPPLLLPRRWASSQSDTTERGRGEGKRRERKGRKRRGRQWAAEAVGDGAEADVAFLLLKESWDLEKNPMASKGGSPLHGPRIRLIEQAQKLFSETKEHTFESKAAEEHAKLLRLQHELEVSTKQAIFVGSSISDTIRTCIVLGNHRAAMRVRAEFKVSEKRWYWLKAFALATVRDWDALEKFSKEKRPPGGYKPFVEACIDADEKAEALKYIPKLAEPRERSEAFARIGMAKEAADAASQAKDSELFGRLKLTLAQNAAASSIFDTLRDRLSFQGVY
;
A
#
# COMPACT_ATOMS: atom_id res chain seq x y z
N MET A 1 -3.16 -8.99 12.64
CA MET A 1 -1.74 -8.58 12.67
C MET A 1 -1.29 -8.33 11.23
N VAL A 2 -1.46 -7.10 10.74
CA VAL A 2 -0.90 -6.67 9.45
C VAL A 2 0.25 -5.75 9.83
N ARG A 3 1.49 -6.22 9.65
CA ARG A 3 2.68 -5.40 9.85
C ARG A 3 2.67 -4.31 8.79
N PHE A 4 2.49 -3.07 9.24
CA PHE A 4 2.70 -1.88 8.42
C PHE A 4 4.17 -1.82 8.02
N ALA A 5 4.44 -1.99 6.73
CA ALA A 5 5.74 -1.66 6.18
C ALA A 5 5.90 -0.14 6.28
N ALA A 6 6.85 0.27 7.12
CA ALA A 6 7.28 1.65 7.24
C ALA A 6 7.71 2.16 5.86
N VAL A 7 6.95 3.11 5.31
CA VAL A 7 7.48 4.03 4.30
C VAL A 7 8.52 4.86 5.04
N SER A 8 9.79 4.44 4.96
CA SER A 8 10.93 5.20 5.46
C SER A 8 11.04 6.47 4.63
N PHE A 9 10.43 7.56 5.10
CA PHE A 9 10.69 8.89 4.58
C PHE A 9 11.80 9.52 5.41
N ARG A 10 13.00 9.54 4.82
CA ARG A 10 14.20 10.19 5.36
C ARG A 10 14.01 11.69 5.22
N VAL A 11 13.37 12.33 6.19
CA VAL A 11 13.39 13.79 6.32
C VAL A 11 14.77 14.18 6.80
N GLY A 12 15.57 14.73 5.88
CA GLY A 12 16.84 15.39 6.20
C GLY A 12 16.55 16.67 7.00
N LEU A 13 16.79 16.60 8.30
CA LEU A 13 16.92 17.77 9.16
C LEU A 13 18.42 18.07 9.28
N GLU A 14 18.87 19.11 8.57
CA GLU A 14 20.17 19.75 8.85
C GLU A 14 20.08 20.48 10.21
N PRO A 15 21.06 20.30 11.11
CA PRO A 15 21.13 21.08 12.33
C PRO A 15 21.70 22.48 12.02
N ARG A 16 20.93 23.53 12.32
CA ARG A 16 21.45 24.89 12.48
C ARG A 16 22.31 24.92 13.75
N GLY A 17 23.63 24.81 13.57
CA GLY A 17 24.61 25.07 14.61
C GLY A 17 24.68 26.55 14.94
N GLY A 18 24.59 26.87 16.23
CA GLY A 18 24.86 28.20 16.77
C GLY A 18 26.36 28.43 16.89
N GLU A 19 26.83 29.59 16.44
CA GLU A 19 28.19 30.08 16.69
C GLU A 19 28.17 31.00 17.92
N GLY A 20 28.89 30.60 18.95
CA GLY A 20 29.32 31.43 20.07
C GLY A 20 30.80 31.79 19.88
N GLU A 21 31.12 33.05 20.16
CA GLU A 21 32.46 33.65 20.09
C GLU A 21 33.48 32.95 21.01
N GLY A 22 34.73 32.85 20.55
CA GLY A 22 35.85 32.35 21.35
C GLY A 22 37.23 32.56 20.70
N LYS A 23 37.91 33.61 21.12
CA LYS A 23 39.20 34.14 20.66
C LYS A 23 40.45 33.24 20.92
N ARG A 24 41.48 33.44 20.06
CA ARG A 24 42.97 33.47 20.29
C ARG A 24 43.86 32.27 19.88
N GLY A 25 44.92 32.62 19.12
CA GLY A 25 46.29 32.04 19.12
C GLY A 25 46.71 31.32 17.82
N LYS A 26 47.44 31.94 16.86
CA LYS A 26 48.93 31.89 16.64
C LYS A 26 49.52 30.47 16.82
N GLU A 27 50.17 29.80 15.87
CA GLU A 27 51.40 30.12 15.09
C GLU A 27 51.62 29.03 13.99
N ARG A 28 51.94 29.41 12.74
CA ARG A 28 53.24 29.27 12.00
C ARG A 28 53.69 27.89 11.45
N GLU A 29 53.77 27.88 10.11
CA GLU A 29 54.82 27.39 9.19
C GLU A 29 55.22 25.90 9.04
N GLY A 30 55.36 25.46 7.77
CA GLY A 30 56.23 24.34 7.33
C GLY A 30 55.64 23.49 6.19
N ARG A 31 55.75 23.91 4.91
CA ARG A 31 56.66 23.41 3.84
C ARG A 31 56.47 21.98 3.30
N GLY A 32 56.37 21.90 1.96
CA GLY A 32 56.72 20.76 1.08
C GLY A 32 55.49 20.00 0.56
N GLY A 33 55.16 19.90 -0.74
CA GLY A 33 55.93 20.00 -1.97
C GLY A 33 56.20 18.60 -2.54
N ASN A 34 55.33 18.08 -3.41
CA ASN A 34 55.76 17.45 -4.68
C ASN A 34 54.55 17.10 -5.57
N GLU A 35 54.55 17.74 -6.73
CA GLU A 35 53.81 17.42 -7.93
C GLU A 35 54.76 16.63 -8.83
N ARG A 36 54.34 15.48 -9.38
CA ARG A 36 55.00 14.85 -10.54
C ARG A 36 54.08 13.84 -11.22
N GLU A 37 53.73 14.24 -12.43
CA GLU A 37 53.17 13.47 -13.53
C GLU A 37 53.94 12.16 -13.78
N ARG A 38 53.24 11.14 -14.31
CA ARG A 38 53.67 10.47 -15.54
C ARG A 38 52.55 9.62 -16.14
N GLU A 39 52.37 9.90 -17.42
CA GLU A 39 51.43 9.36 -18.38
C GLU A 39 52.02 8.11 -19.09
N MET A 40 51.12 7.35 -19.72
CA MET A 40 51.29 6.44 -20.86
C MET A 40 52.06 5.11 -20.71
N ALA A 41 51.31 4.02 -20.96
CA ALA A 41 51.78 2.93 -21.81
C ALA A 41 50.61 2.34 -22.61
N VAL A 42 50.79 2.33 -23.93
CA VAL A 42 49.91 1.85 -25.00
C VAL A 42 50.35 0.43 -25.41
N GLY A 43 49.39 -0.41 -25.79
CA GLY A 43 49.61 -1.69 -26.49
C GLY A 43 48.49 -2.66 -26.13
N GLY A 44 47.61 -3.15 -27.01
CA GLY A 44 47.78 -3.45 -28.42
C GLY A 44 47.55 -4.97 -28.60
N LEU A 45 46.83 -5.34 -29.67
CA LEU A 45 46.57 -6.69 -30.20
C LEU A 45 45.34 -7.40 -29.59
N ALA A 46 44.50 -8.13 -30.33
CA ALA A 46 44.20 -8.25 -31.75
C ALA A 46 42.96 -9.18 -31.81
N ARG A 47 41.99 -8.88 -32.68
CA ARG A 47 40.97 -9.85 -33.14
C ARG A 47 41.61 -10.83 -34.13
N PRO A 48 41.06 -12.04 -34.34
CA PRO A 48 40.21 -12.23 -35.53
C PRO A 48 39.01 -13.20 -35.36
N PRO A 49 38.16 -13.34 -36.41
CA PRO A 49 36.74 -13.72 -36.32
C PRO A 49 36.40 -15.04 -37.07
N LEU A 50 35.12 -15.17 -37.49
CA LEU A 50 34.49 -16.11 -38.46
C LEU A 50 33.65 -17.21 -37.76
N LEU A 51 32.47 -17.68 -38.20
CA LEU A 51 31.92 -17.92 -39.54
C LEU A 51 30.36 -17.91 -39.55
N LEU A 52 29.77 -17.43 -40.64
CA LEU A 52 28.41 -17.74 -41.12
C LEU A 52 28.45 -19.00 -42.00
N PRO A 53 27.36 -19.79 -42.14
CA PRO A 53 27.21 -20.68 -43.28
C PRO A 53 26.22 -20.15 -44.32
N ARG A 54 26.67 -20.19 -45.58
CA ARG A 54 25.89 -20.00 -46.81
C ARG A 54 25.17 -21.30 -47.22
N ARG A 55 23.94 -21.12 -47.68
CA ARG A 55 23.32 -21.63 -48.92
C ARG A 55 24.00 -22.79 -49.64
N TRP A 56 23.26 -23.90 -49.81
CA TRP A 56 23.42 -24.87 -50.89
C TRP A 56 22.13 -24.88 -51.72
N ALA A 57 22.26 -24.84 -53.03
CA ALA A 57 21.19 -25.06 -53.99
C ALA A 57 21.63 -26.19 -54.93
N SER A 58 20.75 -27.16 -55.18
CA SER A 58 20.40 -27.73 -56.50
C SER A 58 19.81 -29.14 -56.36
N SER A 59 18.55 -29.32 -56.79
CA SER A 59 18.21 -30.20 -57.93
C SER A 59 16.69 -30.25 -58.10
N GLN A 60 16.24 -29.98 -59.32
CA GLN A 60 14.85 -30.10 -59.75
C GLN A 60 14.51 -31.56 -60.05
N SER A 61 13.28 -31.94 -59.76
CA SER A 61 12.52 -32.89 -60.57
C SER A 61 11.06 -32.47 -60.50
N ASP A 62 10.57 -31.98 -61.62
CA ASP A 62 9.23 -31.47 -61.87
C ASP A 62 8.34 -32.64 -62.28
N THR A 63 7.23 -32.89 -61.59
CA THR A 63 6.01 -33.50 -62.17
C THR A 63 4.78 -33.24 -61.27
N THR A 64 3.78 -32.58 -61.85
CA THR A 64 2.34 -32.76 -61.58
C THR A 64 1.76 -32.15 -60.28
N GLU A 65 1.56 -30.83 -60.26
CA GLU A 65 0.59 -30.17 -59.34
C GLU A 65 -0.32 -29.15 -60.06
N ARG A 66 -1.23 -29.63 -60.91
CA ARG A 66 -2.46 -28.89 -61.27
C ARG A 66 -3.67 -29.73 -60.92
N GLY A 67 -4.10 -29.66 -59.66
CA GLY A 67 -5.32 -30.34 -59.18
C GLY A 67 -5.50 -30.37 -57.66
N ARG A 68 -4.42 -30.26 -56.88
CA ARG A 68 -4.47 -30.27 -55.40
C ARG A 68 -4.83 -28.93 -54.74
N GLY A 69 -4.80 -27.82 -55.49
CA GLY A 69 -5.02 -26.48 -54.93
C GLY A 69 -6.48 -26.18 -54.58
N GLU A 70 -7.43 -26.65 -55.37
CA GLU A 70 -8.85 -26.30 -55.19
C GLU A 70 -9.54 -27.12 -54.10
N GLY A 71 -9.20 -28.41 -53.98
CA GLY A 71 -9.66 -29.28 -52.89
C GLY A 71 -9.23 -28.75 -51.52
N LYS A 72 -7.94 -28.43 -51.36
CA LYS A 72 -7.39 -27.84 -50.12
C LYS A 72 -8.01 -26.47 -49.81
N ARG A 73 -8.39 -25.67 -50.83
CA ARG A 73 -9.03 -24.35 -50.64
C ARG A 73 -10.50 -24.47 -50.22
N ARG A 74 -11.25 -25.44 -50.78
CA ARG A 74 -12.62 -25.76 -50.36
C ARG A 74 -12.66 -26.38 -48.96
N GLU A 75 -11.71 -27.25 -48.66
CA GLU A 75 -11.58 -27.89 -47.34
C GLU A 75 -11.12 -26.90 -46.26
N ARG A 76 -10.21 -25.97 -46.58
CA ARG A 76 -9.88 -24.83 -45.70
C ARG A 76 -11.08 -23.92 -45.48
N LYS A 77 -11.87 -23.61 -46.51
CA LYS A 77 -13.11 -22.80 -46.36
C LYS A 77 -14.16 -23.54 -45.52
N GLY A 78 -14.30 -24.85 -45.68
CA GLY A 78 -15.18 -25.70 -44.88
C GLY A 78 -14.74 -25.82 -43.42
N ARG A 79 -13.42 -25.97 -43.15
CA ARG A 79 -12.86 -25.88 -41.78
C ARG A 79 -12.98 -24.48 -41.18
N LYS A 80 -12.85 -23.41 -41.97
CA LYS A 80 -13.06 -22.03 -41.49
C LYS A 80 -14.53 -21.73 -41.20
N ARG A 81 -15.47 -22.36 -41.90
CA ARG A 81 -16.91 -22.27 -41.60
C ARG A 81 -17.27 -23.11 -40.37
N ARG A 82 -16.79 -24.35 -40.28
CA ARG A 82 -16.97 -25.22 -39.10
C ARG A 82 -16.30 -24.67 -37.85
N GLY A 83 -15.11 -24.05 -37.97
CA GLY A 83 -14.44 -23.39 -36.85
C GLY A 83 -15.12 -22.09 -36.41
N ARG A 84 -15.76 -21.34 -37.33
CA ARG A 84 -16.63 -20.21 -36.97
C ARG A 84 -17.96 -20.67 -36.37
N GLN A 85 -18.47 -21.83 -36.80
CA GLN A 85 -19.70 -22.43 -36.28
C GLN A 85 -19.47 -23.00 -34.89
N TRP A 86 -18.37 -23.70 -34.63
CA TRP A 86 -17.93 -24.09 -33.28
C TRP A 86 -17.62 -22.89 -32.39
N ALA A 87 -17.00 -21.82 -32.91
CA ALA A 87 -16.79 -20.60 -32.13
C ALA A 87 -18.09 -19.85 -31.82
N ALA A 88 -19.14 -20.02 -32.63
CA ALA A 88 -20.48 -19.47 -32.37
C ALA A 88 -21.34 -20.40 -31.49
N GLU A 89 -21.04 -21.70 -31.46
CA GLU A 89 -21.76 -22.73 -30.71
C GLU A 89 -21.10 -23.02 -29.34
N ALA A 90 -19.89 -22.50 -29.11
CA ALA A 90 -19.15 -22.53 -27.84
C ALA A 90 -19.12 -21.17 -27.11
N VAL A 91 -19.92 -20.18 -27.54
CA VAL A 91 -20.23 -19.01 -26.71
C VAL A 91 -21.29 -19.43 -25.71
N GLY A 92 -20.89 -20.25 -24.75
CA GLY A 92 -21.60 -20.30 -23.48
C GLY A 92 -21.20 -19.05 -22.68
N ASP A 93 -22.10 -18.54 -21.84
CA ASP A 93 -21.89 -17.38 -20.99
C ASP A 93 -20.55 -17.40 -20.19
N GLY A 94 -19.97 -18.58 -19.96
CA GLY A 94 -18.65 -18.73 -19.33
C GLY A 94 -17.43 -18.33 -20.18
N ALA A 95 -17.52 -18.36 -21.53
CA ALA A 95 -16.38 -18.06 -22.39
C ALA A 95 -16.00 -16.56 -22.37
N GLU A 96 -16.99 -15.67 -22.24
CA GLU A 96 -16.78 -14.22 -22.17
C GLU A 96 -16.15 -13.82 -20.83
N ALA A 97 -16.58 -14.46 -19.74
CA ALA A 97 -16.00 -14.28 -18.42
C ALA A 97 -14.53 -14.73 -18.36
N ASP A 98 -14.19 -15.88 -18.94
CA ASP A 98 -12.81 -16.35 -19.02
C ASP A 98 -11.89 -15.36 -19.76
N VAL A 99 -12.38 -14.79 -20.86
CA VAL A 99 -11.65 -13.74 -21.60
C VAL A 99 -11.49 -12.49 -20.73
N ALA A 100 -12.53 -12.08 -19.99
CA ALA A 100 -12.46 -10.94 -19.09
C ALA A 100 -11.41 -11.14 -17.97
N PHE A 101 -11.33 -12.33 -17.37
CA PHE A 101 -10.30 -12.66 -16.37
C PHE A 101 -8.89 -12.66 -16.97
N LEU A 102 -8.72 -13.12 -18.22
CA LEU A 102 -7.43 -13.05 -18.92
C LEU A 102 -7.00 -11.60 -19.16
N LEU A 103 -7.92 -10.72 -19.55
CA LEU A 103 -7.63 -9.28 -19.72
C LEU A 103 -7.23 -8.62 -18.39
N LEU A 104 -7.90 -8.96 -17.28
CA LEU A 104 -7.49 -8.48 -15.96
C LEU A 104 -6.09 -8.94 -15.59
N LYS A 105 -5.75 -10.21 -15.87
CA LYS A 105 -4.40 -10.76 -15.64
C LYS A 105 -3.34 -10.03 -16.47
N GLU A 106 -3.60 -9.80 -17.75
CA GLU A 106 -2.69 -9.04 -18.61
C GLU A 106 -2.50 -7.60 -18.11
N SER A 107 -3.58 -6.95 -17.63
CA SER A 107 -3.51 -5.62 -17.04
C SER A 107 -2.59 -5.55 -15.80
N TRP A 108 -2.56 -6.63 -15.01
CA TRP A 108 -1.71 -6.78 -13.83
C TRP A 108 -0.24 -7.05 -14.21
N ASP A 109 -0.01 -7.81 -15.28
CA ASP A 109 1.34 -8.07 -15.77
C ASP A 109 2.00 -6.80 -16.34
N LEU A 110 1.22 -5.88 -16.91
CA LEU A 110 1.69 -4.54 -17.32
C LEU A 110 2.12 -3.68 -16.13
N GLU A 111 1.49 -3.82 -14.97
CA GLU A 111 1.88 -3.12 -13.74
C GLU A 111 3.25 -3.60 -13.24
N LYS A 112 3.52 -4.91 -13.30
CA LYS A 112 4.80 -5.50 -12.87
C LYS A 112 5.96 -5.19 -13.80
N ASN A 113 5.68 -4.92 -15.08
CA ASN A 113 6.70 -4.67 -16.11
C ASN A 113 6.56 -3.27 -16.74
N PRO A 114 6.85 -2.17 -16.02
CA PRO A 114 6.76 -0.81 -16.57
C PRO A 114 7.63 -0.57 -17.81
N MET A 115 8.73 -1.34 -17.94
CA MET A 115 9.71 -1.27 -19.03
C MET A 115 9.27 -1.94 -20.33
N ALA A 116 8.15 -2.68 -20.34
CA ALA A 116 7.59 -3.23 -21.58
C ALA A 116 7.01 -2.13 -22.50
N SER A 117 6.71 -0.96 -21.94
CA SER A 117 6.35 0.26 -22.66
C SER A 117 7.61 1.11 -22.86
N LYS A 118 8.21 1.06 -24.06
CA LYS A 118 9.32 1.95 -24.43
C LYS A 118 8.88 3.42 -24.35
N GLY A 119 9.39 4.14 -23.34
CA GLY A 119 9.46 5.60 -23.32
C GLY A 119 8.38 6.31 -22.49
N GLY A 120 8.84 7.10 -21.51
CA GLY A 120 8.17 8.29 -20.95
C GLY A 120 6.82 8.07 -20.27
N SER A 121 6.80 8.10 -18.93
CA SER A 121 5.64 7.93 -18.02
C SER A 121 4.85 6.63 -18.28
N PRO A 122 4.76 5.68 -17.34
CA PRO A 122 4.04 4.43 -17.58
C PRO A 122 2.64 4.75 -18.06
N LEU A 123 2.36 4.48 -19.33
CA LEU A 123 1.08 4.71 -19.93
C LEU A 123 0.10 3.80 -19.18
N HIS A 124 -0.60 4.36 -18.18
CA HIS A 124 -1.71 3.69 -17.53
C HIS A 124 -2.85 3.45 -18.53
N GLY A 125 -2.84 4.16 -19.68
CA GLY A 125 -3.79 4.00 -20.77
C GLY A 125 -4.00 2.55 -21.21
N PRO A 126 -2.96 1.82 -21.68
CA PRO A 126 -3.04 0.39 -21.96
C PRO A 126 -3.66 -0.46 -20.83
N ARG A 127 -3.21 -0.28 -19.58
CA ARG A 127 -3.76 -1.01 -18.42
C ARG A 127 -5.24 -0.71 -18.19
N ILE A 128 -5.61 0.57 -18.17
CA ILE A 128 -6.99 1.03 -17.97
C ILE A 128 -7.90 0.51 -19.09
N ARG A 129 -7.42 0.52 -20.35
CA ARG A 129 -8.18 -0.01 -21.49
C ARG A 129 -8.47 -1.50 -21.36
N LEU A 130 -7.51 -2.30 -20.91
CA LEU A 130 -7.73 -3.74 -20.67
C LEU A 130 -8.78 -3.97 -19.57
N ILE A 131 -8.72 -3.20 -18.48
CA ILE A 131 -9.69 -3.28 -17.39
C ILE A 131 -11.09 -2.86 -17.88
N GLU A 132 -11.20 -1.82 -18.69
CA GLU A 132 -12.46 -1.38 -19.29
C GLU A 132 -13.04 -2.39 -20.28
N GLN A 133 -12.19 -3.11 -21.01
CA GLN A 133 -12.63 -4.23 -21.87
C GLN A 133 -13.15 -5.40 -21.03
N ALA A 134 -12.44 -5.76 -19.96
CA ALA A 134 -12.89 -6.78 -19.02
C ALA A 134 -14.24 -6.40 -18.37
N GLN A 135 -14.40 -5.14 -17.97
CA GLN A 135 -15.64 -4.61 -17.40
C GLN A 135 -16.84 -4.80 -18.35
N LYS A 136 -16.64 -4.52 -19.65
CA LYS A 136 -17.68 -4.68 -20.67
C LYS A 136 -18.10 -6.14 -20.83
N LEU A 137 -17.13 -7.05 -20.93
CA LEU A 137 -17.41 -8.49 -21.00
C LEU A 137 -18.15 -8.99 -19.74
N PHE A 138 -17.75 -8.55 -18.55
CA PHE A 138 -18.49 -8.88 -17.32
C PHE A 138 -19.91 -8.28 -17.28
N SER A 139 -20.18 -7.19 -18.01
CA SER A 139 -21.51 -6.57 -18.05
C SER A 139 -22.49 -7.28 -18.98
N GLU A 140 -21.99 -8.15 -19.86
CA GLU A 140 -22.80 -8.94 -20.80
C GLU A 140 -23.55 -10.08 -20.08
N THR A 141 -23.03 -10.53 -18.93
CA THR A 141 -23.60 -11.61 -18.12
C THR A 141 -24.14 -11.11 -16.77
N LYS A 142 -25.22 -11.73 -16.27
CA LYS A 142 -25.79 -11.40 -14.95
C LYS A 142 -25.03 -12.03 -13.79
N GLU A 143 -24.23 -13.04 -14.05
CA GLU A 143 -23.45 -13.76 -13.03
C GLU A 143 -22.29 -12.89 -12.51
N HIS A 144 -21.71 -12.02 -13.36
CA HIS A 144 -20.51 -11.24 -13.05
C HIS A 144 -20.78 -9.75 -12.75
N THR A 145 -21.95 -9.44 -12.18
CA THR A 145 -22.32 -8.05 -11.83
C THR A 145 -21.37 -7.41 -10.81
N PHE A 146 -20.77 -8.22 -9.93
CA PHE A 146 -19.78 -7.74 -8.98
C PHE A 146 -18.46 -7.39 -9.68
N GLU A 147 -17.94 -8.30 -10.51
CA GLU A 147 -16.68 -8.14 -11.25
C GLU A 147 -16.74 -6.98 -12.22
N SER A 148 -17.88 -6.78 -12.90
CA SER A 148 -18.10 -5.63 -13.76
C SER A 148 -17.97 -4.32 -12.97
N LYS A 149 -18.65 -4.19 -11.82
CA LYS A 149 -18.56 -2.99 -10.96
C LYS A 149 -17.16 -2.82 -10.37
N ALA A 150 -16.51 -3.91 -9.97
CA ALA A 150 -15.16 -3.88 -9.42
C ALA A 150 -14.13 -3.41 -10.47
N ALA A 151 -14.25 -3.88 -11.72
CA ALA A 151 -13.41 -3.44 -12.83
C ALA A 151 -13.66 -1.96 -13.18
N GLU A 152 -14.92 -1.50 -13.16
CA GLU A 152 -15.28 -0.09 -13.33
C GLU A 152 -14.63 0.79 -12.25
N GLU A 153 -14.78 0.42 -10.97
CA GLU A 153 -14.18 1.14 -9.85
C GLU A 153 -12.64 1.11 -9.92
N HIS A 154 -12.04 -0.01 -10.35
CA HIS A 154 -10.59 -0.11 -10.49
C HIS A 154 -10.03 0.83 -11.58
N ALA A 155 -10.66 0.84 -12.77
CA ALA A 155 -10.28 1.75 -13.85
C ALA A 155 -10.41 3.23 -13.40
N LYS A 156 -11.49 3.55 -12.70
CA LYS A 156 -11.72 4.89 -12.14
C LYS A 156 -10.64 5.27 -11.11
N LEU A 157 -10.26 4.34 -10.22
CA LEU A 157 -9.21 4.58 -9.23
C LEU A 157 -7.87 4.90 -9.89
N LEU A 158 -7.47 4.14 -10.91
CA LEU A 158 -6.21 4.37 -11.63
C LEU A 158 -6.17 5.75 -12.30
N ARG A 159 -7.30 6.19 -12.89
CA ARG A 159 -7.41 7.54 -13.47
C ARG A 159 -7.24 8.62 -12.41
N LEU A 160 -7.96 8.49 -11.29
CA LEU A 160 -7.87 9.43 -10.18
C LEU A 160 -6.45 9.47 -9.59
N GLN A 161 -5.82 8.31 -9.40
CA GLN A 161 -4.45 8.21 -8.90
C GLN A 161 -3.47 8.91 -9.84
N HIS A 162 -3.60 8.71 -11.16
CA HIS A 162 -2.77 9.42 -12.13
C HIS A 162 -2.92 10.95 -12.03
N GLU A 163 -4.14 11.47 -11.91
CA GLU A 163 -4.37 12.91 -11.66
C GLU A 163 -3.70 13.39 -10.37
N LEU A 164 -3.72 12.58 -9.31
CA LEU A 164 -3.01 12.88 -8.07
C LEU A 164 -1.50 12.91 -8.28
N GLU A 165 -0.91 11.98 -9.03
CA GLU A 165 0.53 11.99 -9.31
C GLU A 165 0.94 13.22 -10.12
N VAL A 166 0.13 13.61 -11.12
CA VAL A 166 0.38 14.81 -11.92
C VAL A 166 0.29 16.08 -11.06
N SER A 167 -0.73 16.20 -10.22
CA SER A 167 -0.94 17.40 -9.38
C SER A 167 0.04 17.51 -8.22
N THR A 168 0.41 16.39 -7.59
CA THR A 168 1.35 16.35 -6.47
C THR A 168 2.81 16.23 -6.91
N LYS A 169 3.05 15.87 -8.18
CA LYS A 169 4.37 15.55 -8.75
C LYS A 169 5.07 14.38 -8.03
N GLN A 170 4.29 13.44 -7.48
CA GLN A 170 4.79 12.26 -6.78
C GLN A 170 4.24 10.98 -7.39
N ALA A 171 5.11 10.10 -7.87
CA ALA A 171 4.74 8.81 -8.47
C ALA A 171 4.56 7.73 -7.37
N ILE A 172 3.62 7.95 -6.45
CA ILE A 172 3.38 7.06 -5.29
C ILE A 172 1.91 6.60 -5.16
N PHE A 173 1.03 7.10 -6.02
CA PHE A 173 -0.41 6.87 -5.88
C PHE A 173 -0.87 5.68 -6.70
N VAL A 174 -0.36 5.51 -7.92
CA VAL A 174 -0.87 4.52 -8.84
C VAL A 174 -0.54 3.10 -8.38
N GLY A 175 -1.55 2.23 -8.43
CA GLY A 175 -1.45 0.84 -7.97
C GLY A 175 -1.67 0.65 -6.47
N SER A 176 -1.74 1.75 -5.70
CA SER A 176 -2.09 1.68 -4.27
C SER A 176 -3.58 1.38 -4.08
N SER A 177 -3.96 0.84 -2.91
CA SER A 177 -5.37 0.64 -2.61
C SER A 177 -6.08 1.96 -2.33
N ILE A 178 -7.42 2.00 -2.38
CA ILE A 178 -8.23 3.18 -1.99
C ILE A 178 -7.83 3.69 -0.59
N SER A 179 -7.59 2.76 0.34
CA SER A 179 -7.21 3.09 1.71
C SER A 179 -5.83 3.75 1.77
N ASP A 180 -4.87 3.23 1.01
CA ASP A 180 -3.51 3.77 0.96
C ASP A 180 -3.50 5.12 0.25
N THR A 181 -4.21 5.25 -0.86
CA THR A 181 -4.41 6.52 -1.58
C THR A 181 -4.94 7.61 -0.64
N ILE A 182 -5.96 7.28 0.18
CA ILE A 182 -6.51 8.23 1.17
C ILE A 182 -5.46 8.62 2.21
N ARG A 183 -4.76 7.64 2.80
CA ARG A 183 -3.74 7.92 3.83
C ARG A 183 -2.61 8.77 3.27
N THR A 184 -2.10 8.43 2.09
CA THR A 184 -1.06 9.19 1.39
C THR A 184 -1.51 10.62 1.11
N CYS A 185 -2.74 10.84 0.63
CA CYS A 185 -3.28 12.19 0.46
C CYS A 185 -3.25 13.02 1.75
N ILE A 186 -3.59 12.40 2.89
CA ILE A 186 -3.59 13.07 4.20
C ILE A 186 -2.16 13.35 4.67
N VAL A 187 -1.25 12.39 4.51
CA VAL A 187 0.17 12.54 4.86
C VAL A 187 0.84 13.67 4.07
N LEU A 188 0.45 13.87 2.81
CA LEU A 188 0.91 14.99 1.99
C LEU A 188 0.19 16.32 2.28
N GLY A 189 -0.72 16.38 3.25
CA GLY A 189 -1.51 17.57 3.58
C GLY A 189 -2.65 17.88 2.59
N ASN A 190 -2.90 17.03 1.60
CA ASN A 190 -3.98 17.21 0.62
C ASN A 190 -5.30 16.61 1.10
N HIS A 191 -5.85 17.20 2.17
CA HIS A 191 -7.10 16.73 2.78
C HIS A 191 -8.31 16.80 1.84
N ARG A 192 -8.35 17.76 0.92
CA ARG A 192 -9.43 17.90 -0.06
C ARG A 192 -9.45 16.73 -1.04
N ALA A 193 -8.27 16.29 -1.52
CA ALA A 193 -8.16 15.11 -2.35
C ALA A 193 -8.58 13.83 -1.60
N ALA A 194 -8.18 13.68 -0.34
CA ALA A 194 -8.58 12.54 0.48
C ALA A 194 -10.11 12.44 0.62
N MET A 195 -10.79 13.57 0.86
CA MET A 195 -12.26 13.63 0.91
C MET A 195 -12.92 13.30 -0.43
N ARG A 196 -12.33 13.73 -1.56
CA ARG A 196 -12.80 13.38 -2.89
C ARG A 196 -12.76 11.86 -3.12
N VAL A 197 -11.63 11.21 -2.81
CA VAL A 197 -11.48 9.75 -2.92
C VAL A 197 -12.48 9.02 -2.03
N ARG A 198 -12.66 9.48 -0.78
CA ARG A 198 -13.64 8.92 0.15
C ARG A 198 -15.06 8.94 -0.44
N ALA A 199 -15.47 10.08 -1.00
CA ALA A 199 -16.80 10.25 -1.57
C ALA A 199 -17.00 9.39 -2.82
N GLU A 200 -16.02 9.39 -3.72
CA GLU A 200 -16.07 8.65 -5.00
C GLU A 200 -16.24 7.14 -4.78
N PHE A 201 -15.47 6.58 -3.85
CA PHE A 201 -15.47 5.14 -3.56
C PHE A 201 -16.37 4.77 -2.36
N LYS A 202 -17.25 5.68 -1.93
CA LYS A 202 -18.24 5.44 -0.87
C LYS A 202 -17.63 4.80 0.40
N VAL A 203 -16.46 5.28 0.79
CA VAL A 203 -15.74 4.73 1.94
C VAL A 203 -16.55 4.97 3.20
N SER A 204 -16.87 3.88 3.91
CA SER A 204 -17.71 3.93 5.10
C SER A 204 -17.13 4.86 6.17
N GLU A 205 -18.01 5.50 6.94
CA GLU A 205 -17.59 6.46 7.97
C GLU A 205 -16.66 5.80 8.99
N LYS A 206 -16.98 4.58 9.44
CA LYS A 206 -16.10 3.79 10.32
C LYS A 206 -14.69 3.63 9.75
N ARG A 207 -14.55 3.23 8.49
CA ARG A 207 -13.24 3.06 7.84
C ARG A 207 -12.50 4.39 7.71
N TRP A 208 -13.20 5.47 7.37
CA TRP A 208 -12.61 6.81 7.26
C TRP A 208 -11.92 7.27 8.54
N TYR A 209 -12.54 7.07 9.71
CA TYR A 209 -11.96 7.48 10.99
C TYR A 209 -10.66 6.72 11.29
N TRP A 210 -10.60 5.42 11.01
CA TRP A 210 -9.36 4.64 11.11
C TRP A 210 -8.27 5.17 10.18
N LEU A 211 -8.59 5.42 8.91
CA LEU A 211 -7.59 5.91 7.96
C LEU A 211 -7.08 7.30 8.32
N LYS A 212 -7.97 8.24 8.66
CA LYS A 212 -7.60 9.62 8.97
C LYS A 212 -6.83 9.72 10.29
N ALA A 213 -7.24 9.01 11.35
CA ALA A 213 -6.53 9.04 12.62
C ALA A 213 -5.09 8.53 12.49
N PHE A 214 -4.89 7.38 11.84
CA PHE A 214 -3.55 6.82 11.63
C PHE A 214 -2.68 7.68 10.71
N ALA A 215 -3.26 8.26 9.65
CA ALA A 215 -2.52 9.14 8.76
C ALA A 215 -2.06 10.43 9.47
N LEU A 216 -2.91 11.04 10.30
CA LEU A 216 -2.55 12.22 11.10
C LEU A 216 -1.50 11.90 12.16
N ALA A 217 -1.60 10.74 12.82
CA ALA A 217 -0.58 10.28 13.76
C ALA A 217 0.76 9.99 13.07
N THR A 218 0.75 9.49 11.83
CA THR A 218 1.97 9.24 11.04
C THR A 218 2.76 10.53 10.79
N VAL A 219 2.08 11.65 10.56
CA VAL A 219 2.72 12.97 10.41
C VAL A 219 2.88 13.72 11.74
N ARG A 220 2.47 13.11 12.86
CA ARG A 220 2.44 13.68 14.22
C ARG A 220 1.69 15.03 14.29
N ASP A 221 0.65 15.19 13.47
CA ASP A 221 -0.24 16.35 13.51
C ASP A 221 -1.33 16.14 14.58
N TRP A 222 -0.93 16.30 15.83
CA TRP A 222 -1.80 16.11 16.99
C TRP A 222 -2.89 17.17 17.08
N ASP A 223 -2.62 18.39 16.63
CA ASP A 223 -3.61 19.47 16.61
C ASP A 223 -4.76 19.15 15.64
N ALA A 224 -4.44 18.65 14.44
CA ALA A 224 -5.47 18.21 13.50
C ALA A 224 -6.19 16.95 13.99
N LEU A 225 -5.50 16.03 14.68
CA LEU A 225 -6.12 14.85 15.27
C LEU A 225 -7.13 15.24 16.37
N GLU A 226 -6.76 16.19 17.23
CA GLU A 226 -7.64 16.68 18.28
C GLU A 226 -8.86 17.40 17.72
N LYS A 227 -8.67 18.27 16.71
CA LYS A 227 -9.79 18.89 15.98
C LYS A 227 -10.70 17.84 15.38
N PHE A 228 -10.15 16.83 14.71
CA PHE A 228 -10.92 15.76 14.08
C PHE A 228 -11.73 14.95 15.09
N SER A 229 -11.20 14.73 16.31
CA SER A 229 -11.92 14.04 17.38
C SER A 229 -13.15 14.79 17.88
N LYS A 230 -13.19 16.11 17.69
CA LYS A 230 -14.24 17.02 18.18
C LYS A 230 -15.28 17.38 17.11
N GLU A 231 -14.99 17.15 15.82
CA GLU A 231 -15.88 17.48 14.71
C GLU A 231 -17.24 16.77 14.82
N LYS A 232 -17.21 15.44 15.03
CA LYS A 232 -18.40 14.60 15.19
C LYS A 232 -18.02 13.38 16.03
N ARG A 233 -18.98 12.86 16.79
CA ARG A 233 -18.79 11.60 17.54
C ARG A 233 -18.39 10.48 16.56
N PRO A 234 -17.21 9.85 16.73
CA PRO A 234 -16.75 8.82 15.81
C PRO A 234 -17.67 7.59 15.83
N PRO A 235 -18.01 7.00 14.66
CA PRO A 235 -18.76 5.75 14.59
C PRO A 235 -17.92 4.61 15.16
N GLY A 236 -18.47 3.91 16.17
CA GLY A 236 -17.74 2.89 16.90
C GLY A 236 -16.76 3.42 17.96
N GLY A 237 -16.83 4.72 18.30
CA GLY A 237 -16.11 5.29 19.44
C GLY A 237 -14.67 5.74 19.14
N TYR A 238 -13.93 6.06 20.19
CA TYR A 238 -12.62 6.73 20.11
C TYR A 238 -11.43 5.76 19.90
N LYS A 239 -11.70 4.47 19.68
CA LYS A 239 -10.66 3.45 19.46
C LYS A 239 -9.64 3.80 18.36
N PRO A 240 -10.04 4.36 17.19
CA PRO A 240 -9.08 4.75 16.17
C PRO A 240 -8.05 5.78 16.64
N PHE A 241 -8.45 6.70 17.51
CA PHE A 241 -7.58 7.75 18.04
C PHE A 241 -6.61 7.19 19.07
N VAL A 242 -7.11 6.33 19.96
CA VAL A 242 -6.29 5.67 20.99
C VAL A 242 -5.22 4.80 20.33
N GLU A 243 -5.60 3.91 19.40
CA GLU A 243 -4.65 3.03 18.72
C GLU A 243 -3.62 3.82 17.90
N ALA A 244 -4.05 4.88 17.20
CA ALA A 244 -3.13 5.73 16.44
C ALA A 244 -2.09 6.44 17.34
N CYS A 245 -2.49 6.87 18.54
CA CYS A 245 -1.56 7.49 19.49
C CYS A 245 -0.62 6.46 20.12
N ILE A 246 -1.12 5.27 20.45
CA ILE A 246 -0.31 4.18 21.01
C ILE A 246 0.74 3.72 19.99
N ASP A 247 0.35 3.54 18.72
CA ASP A 247 1.27 3.10 17.67
C ASP A 247 2.35 4.15 17.34
N ALA A 248 2.07 5.43 17.62
CA ALA A 248 3.02 6.52 17.50
C ALA A 248 3.82 6.83 18.80
N ASP A 249 3.61 6.02 19.85
CA ASP A 249 4.20 6.18 21.19
C ASP A 249 3.96 7.55 21.84
N GLU A 250 2.83 8.20 21.53
CA GLU A 250 2.46 9.52 22.08
C GLU A 250 1.46 9.37 23.22
N LYS A 251 1.98 9.17 24.42
CA LYS A 251 1.19 8.90 25.64
C LYS A 251 0.30 10.07 26.05
N ALA A 252 0.83 11.30 25.98
CA ALA A 252 0.11 12.50 26.41
C ALA A 252 -1.16 12.72 25.58
N GLU A 253 -1.07 12.45 24.28
CA GLU A 253 -2.19 12.56 23.35
C GLU A 253 -3.18 11.41 23.54
N ALA A 254 -2.70 10.17 23.73
CA ALA A 254 -3.54 9.00 24.00
C ALA A 254 -4.46 9.20 25.22
N LEU A 255 -3.94 9.82 26.30
CA LEU A 255 -4.69 10.11 27.53
C LEU A 255 -5.93 10.99 27.31
N LYS A 256 -5.98 11.79 26.24
CA LYS A 256 -7.16 12.60 25.89
C LYS A 256 -8.33 11.75 25.37
N TYR A 257 -8.05 10.56 24.84
CA TYR A 257 -9.03 9.71 24.16
C TYR A 257 -9.40 8.45 24.94
N ILE A 258 -8.46 7.87 25.70
CA ILE A 258 -8.71 6.64 26.48
C ILE A 258 -9.95 6.76 27.39
N PRO A 259 -10.14 7.85 28.17
CA PRO A 259 -11.33 7.97 29.02
C PRO A 259 -12.66 7.98 28.26
N LYS A 260 -12.64 8.27 26.95
CA LYS A 260 -13.82 8.36 26.07
C LYS A 260 -14.21 7.02 25.43
N LEU A 261 -13.42 5.95 25.63
CA LEU A 261 -13.82 4.60 25.23
C LEU A 261 -15.00 4.15 26.10
N ALA A 262 -15.99 3.50 25.50
CA ALA A 262 -17.21 3.11 26.21
C ALA A 262 -16.99 1.90 27.12
N GLU A 263 -16.21 0.92 26.66
CA GLU A 263 -15.98 -0.33 27.37
C GLU A 263 -14.85 -0.18 28.41
N PRO A 264 -15.11 -0.46 29.71
CA PRO A 264 -14.09 -0.45 30.75
C PRO A 264 -12.91 -1.39 30.46
N ARG A 265 -13.19 -2.53 29.82
CA ARG A 265 -12.16 -3.47 29.36
C ARG A 265 -11.20 -2.83 28.36
N GLU A 266 -11.71 -2.22 27.29
CA GLU A 266 -10.87 -1.55 26.28
C GLU A 266 -10.06 -0.39 26.90
N ARG A 267 -10.65 0.34 27.86
CA ARG A 267 -9.94 1.38 28.62
C ARG A 267 -8.76 0.81 29.39
N SER A 268 -8.96 -0.28 30.13
CA SER A 268 -7.92 -0.91 30.94
C SER A 268 -6.76 -1.43 30.09
N GLU A 269 -7.06 -2.08 28.96
CA GLU A 269 -6.06 -2.58 28.01
C GLU A 269 -5.26 -1.42 27.39
N ALA A 270 -5.93 -0.31 27.05
CA ALA A 270 -5.27 0.87 26.51
C ALA A 270 -4.34 1.55 27.54
N PHE A 271 -4.80 1.75 28.79
CA PHE A 271 -3.95 2.29 29.87
C PHE A 271 -2.73 1.41 30.14
N ALA A 272 -2.90 0.09 30.10
CA ALA A 272 -1.80 -0.85 30.26
C ALA A 272 -0.76 -0.71 29.14
N ARG A 273 -1.21 -0.58 27.89
CA ARG A 273 -0.30 -0.41 26.74
C ARG A 273 0.52 0.88 26.79
N ILE A 274 -0.01 1.95 27.39
CA ILE A 274 0.77 3.20 27.59
C ILE A 274 1.59 3.22 28.89
N GLY A 275 1.52 2.15 29.71
CA GLY A 275 2.28 2.00 30.95
C GLY A 275 1.64 2.64 32.19
N MET A 276 0.36 3.00 32.12
CA MET A 276 -0.39 3.64 33.22
C MET A 276 -1.02 2.56 34.10
N ALA A 277 -0.21 1.97 34.99
CA ALA A 277 -0.59 0.80 35.78
C ALA A 277 -1.78 1.04 36.72
N LYS A 278 -1.82 2.20 37.36
CA LYS A 278 -2.86 2.53 38.34
C LYS A 278 -4.21 2.68 37.66
N GLU A 279 -4.24 3.47 36.60
CA GLU A 279 -5.42 3.75 35.78
C GLU A 279 -5.91 2.49 35.07
N ALA A 280 -4.99 1.62 34.62
CA ALA A 280 -5.34 0.33 34.05
C ALA A 280 -6.03 -0.57 35.08
N ALA A 281 -5.49 -0.65 36.30
CA ALA A 281 -6.04 -1.47 37.36
C ALA A 281 -7.40 -0.93 37.86
N ASP A 282 -7.54 0.38 37.98
CA ASP A 282 -8.81 1.04 38.33
C ASP A 282 -9.88 0.77 37.26
N ALA A 283 -9.54 0.90 35.97
CA ALA A 283 -10.47 0.61 34.86
C ALA A 283 -10.83 -0.89 34.78
N ALA A 284 -9.88 -1.79 35.07
CA ALA A 284 -10.12 -3.23 35.11
C ALA A 284 -11.05 -3.63 36.27
N SER A 285 -10.91 -2.99 37.43
CA SER A 285 -11.81 -3.21 38.57
C SER A 285 -13.26 -2.87 38.23
N GLN A 286 -13.48 -1.80 37.44
CA GLN A 286 -14.80 -1.41 36.95
C GLN A 286 -15.37 -2.39 35.92
N ALA A 287 -14.52 -3.12 35.20
CA ALA A 287 -14.94 -4.12 34.23
C ALA A 287 -15.49 -5.40 34.88
N LYS A 288 -15.30 -5.60 36.21
CA LYS A 288 -15.62 -6.83 36.95
C LYS A 288 -15.08 -8.11 36.30
N ASP A 289 -14.02 -7.99 35.50
CA ASP A 289 -13.39 -9.07 34.76
C ASP A 289 -12.11 -9.50 35.49
N SER A 290 -12.23 -10.56 36.30
CA SER A 290 -11.14 -11.08 37.12
C SER A 290 -10.01 -11.70 36.29
N GLU A 291 -10.32 -12.24 35.11
CA GLU A 291 -9.34 -12.80 34.19
C GLU A 291 -8.50 -11.69 33.54
N LEU A 292 -9.16 -10.62 33.09
CA LEU A 292 -8.49 -9.44 32.54
C LEU A 292 -7.56 -8.80 33.58
N PHE A 293 -8.03 -8.67 34.82
CA PHE A 293 -7.22 -8.15 35.92
C PHE A 293 -5.95 -8.98 36.15
N GLY A 294 -6.08 -10.33 36.13
CA GLY A 294 -4.95 -11.25 36.24
C GLY A 294 -3.95 -11.12 35.08
N ARG A 295 -4.44 -11.02 33.83
CA ARG A 295 -3.60 -10.83 32.64
C ARG A 295 -2.86 -9.49 32.65
N LEU A 296 -3.54 -8.42 33.06
CA LEU A 296 -2.92 -7.10 33.19
C LEU A 296 -1.83 -7.11 34.26
N LYS A 297 -2.06 -7.76 35.41
CA LYS A 297 -1.02 -7.95 36.43
C LYS A 297 0.21 -8.63 35.85
N LEU A 298 0.08 -9.72 35.09
CA LEU A 298 1.22 -10.39 34.46
C LEU A 298 1.95 -9.51 33.44
N THR A 299 1.20 -8.74 32.66
CA THR A 299 1.77 -7.85 31.63
C THR A 299 2.55 -6.69 32.25
N LEU A 300 2.03 -6.13 33.34
CA LEU A 300 2.63 -5.01 34.05
C LEU A 300 3.59 -5.39 35.19
N ALA A 301 3.65 -6.67 35.58
CA ALA A 301 4.57 -7.18 36.62
C ALA A 301 6.05 -7.02 36.26
N GLN A 302 6.36 -6.71 34.99
CA GLN A 302 7.69 -6.25 34.59
C GLN A 302 8.09 -4.92 35.28
N ASN A 303 7.12 -4.20 35.87
CA ASN A 303 7.32 -2.96 36.60
C ASN A 303 6.91 -3.16 38.08
N ALA A 304 7.88 -3.14 39.00
CA ALA A 304 7.67 -3.47 40.42
C ALA A 304 6.62 -2.58 41.12
N ALA A 305 6.55 -1.30 40.75
CA ALA A 305 5.55 -0.36 41.27
C ALA A 305 4.13 -0.67 40.78
N ALA A 306 3.98 -1.26 39.59
CA ALA A 306 2.68 -1.66 39.08
C ALA A 306 2.13 -2.87 39.85
N SER A 307 2.98 -3.85 40.16
CA SER A 307 2.54 -5.07 40.84
C SER A 307 1.90 -4.81 42.21
N SER A 308 2.49 -3.91 43.01
CA SER A 308 1.94 -3.55 44.33
C SER A 308 0.57 -2.87 44.24
N ILE A 309 0.35 -2.06 43.20
CA ILE A 309 -0.95 -1.41 42.96
C ILE A 309 -2.02 -2.46 42.65
N PHE A 310 -1.72 -3.43 41.78
CA PHE A 310 -2.64 -4.53 41.49
C PHE A 310 -2.94 -5.39 42.72
N ASP A 311 -1.96 -5.62 43.61
CA ASP A 311 -2.18 -6.35 44.86
C ASP A 311 -3.14 -5.60 45.79
N THR A 312 -2.95 -4.29 46.01
CA THR A 312 -3.85 -3.50 46.86
C THR A 312 -5.28 -3.42 46.32
N LEU A 313 -5.45 -3.37 44.99
CA LEU A 313 -6.77 -3.31 44.35
C LEU A 313 -7.46 -4.67 44.36
N ARG A 314 -6.72 -5.78 44.19
CA ARG A 314 -7.25 -7.13 44.36
C ARG A 314 -7.82 -7.33 45.76
N ASP A 315 -7.06 -6.91 46.78
CA ASP A 315 -7.48 -7.12 48.16
C ASP A 315 -8.80 -6.37 48.41
N ARG A 316 -8.95 -5.13 47.93
CA ARG A 316 -10.22 -4.38 47.98
C ARG A 316 -11.39 -5.07 47.28
N LEU A 317 -11.16 -5.65 46.11
CA LEU A 317 -12.19 -6.39 45.36
C LEU A 317 -12.60 -7.68 46.09
N SER A 318 -11.65 -8.36 46.73
CA SER A 318 -11.94 -9.58 47.51
C SER A 318 -12.81 -9.29 48.74
N PHE A 319 -12.67 -8.11 49.36
CA PHE A 319 -13.50 -7.70 50.49
C PHE A 319 -14.92 -7.25 50.09
N GLN A 320 -15.16 -6.87 48.84
CA GLN A 320 -16.51 -6.50 48.36
C GLN A 320 -17.39 -7.73 48.00
N GLY A 321 -16.83 -8.93 47.95
CA GLY A 321 -17.56 -10.17 47.64
C GLY A 321 -18.10 -10.93 48.86
N VAL A 322 -17.98 -10.38 50.06
CA VAL A 322 -18.36 -11.04 51.32
C VAL A 322 -19.41 -10.21 52.07
N TYR A 323 -20.52 -9.86 51.42
CA TYR A 323 -21.77 -9.42 52.07
C TYR A 323 -22.96 -9.70 51.16
#